data_AF-X8JM98-F1
#
_entry.id   AF-X8JM98-F1
#
_cell.length_a   1.000
_cell.length_b   1.000
_cell.length_c   1.000
_cell.angle_alpha   90.00
_cell.angle_beta   90.00
_cell.angle_gamma   90.00
#
_symmetry.space_group_name_H-M   'P 1'
#
loop_
_entity.id
_entity.type
_entity.pdbx_description
1 polymer ?
#
loop_
_entity_poly.entity_id
_entity_poly.type
_entity_poly.pdbx_seq_one_letter_code
_entity_poly.pdbx_strand_id
1 'polypeptide(L)'
;MAPVSRPLASSANSSIQKYSANRIQLPIVLDFQSDKGKEEIRNWYRKQPTTRFTHIEHRKETTGRFGHEFVVVHLDNSTVCRFDRRAREDMRGHALKDEGTISEDSAHVITRADTESKARLEESEFLISALGGGEHGLEFILAVCCGIQSHPEAKSYSLLHYNCYFFSWTLVTIIDHLERQRGVESKAIRQSAHTWIYGFCNMSTRETVVSGIHREGRSFWGRLIHPGRSTIGANSESHQGPSILPVDDYIRKGMNVEFRDMFSELYWIVDEILFPSQISSWLRRKVFSALQEGGRLGARTFLAEAEARSQHISKRPTQIDSSEPSLGEKVRFNGSTSSVVNMGYAYWPLRERVQRQAETKLMRYGKLIDTFIADSSDVKMWSDVRWSRSSSPVYKHITRRMADHFKQVEGYGFGKAERSIKRAEGSMTEIWESALAMMKVKSKLPFL
;
A
#
# COMPACT_ATOMS: atom_id res chain seq x y z
N MET A 1 46.83 12.36 -35.67
CA MET A 1 47.13 11.49 -34.51
C MET A 1 45.86 11.32 -33.70
N ALA A 2 45.23 10.14 -33.78
CA ALA A 2 44.03 9.83 -32.99
C ALA A 2 44.45 9.45 -31.55
N PRO A 3 43.69 9.83 -30.51
CA PRO A 3 44.04 9.50 -29.14
C PRO A 3 43.84 8.00 -28.92
N VAL A 4 44.88 7.37 -28.40
CA VAL A 4 44.95 5.95 -28.04
C VAL A 4 43.81 5.61 -27.09
N SER A 5 42.91 4.74 -27.54
CA SER A 5 41.86 4.14 -26.74
C SER A 5 42.51 3.38 -25.57
N ARG A 6 42.29 3.84 -24.34
CA ARG A 6 42.64 3.04 -23.16
C ARG A 6 41.85 1.72 -23.23
N PRO A 7 42.51 0.56 -23.06
CA PRO A 7 41.79 -0.70 -23.00
C PRO A 7 40.82 -0.65 -21.80
N LEU A 8 39.54 -0.91 -22.08
CA LEU A 8 38.52 -1.16 -21.07
C LEU A 8 39.05 -2.22 -20.11
N ALA A 9 39.05 -1.90 -18.81
CA ALA A 9 39.53 -2.81 -17.78
C ALA A 9 38.84 -4.18 -17.92
N SER A 10 39.64 -5.22 -18.14
CA SER A 10 39.17 -6.60 -18.16
C SER A 10 38.43 -6.91 -16.86
N SER A 11 37.25 -7.53 -16.97
CA SER A 11 36.35 -7.81 -15.85
C SER A 11 37.08 -8.39 -14.64
N ALA A 12 37.10 -7.65 -13.53
CA ALA A 12 37.63 -8.13 -12.25
C ALA A 12 36.74 -9.19 -11.58
N ASN A 13 35.52 -9.42 -12.08
CA ASN A 13 34.63 -10.50 -11.66
C ASN A 13 34.33 -11.38 -12.89
N SER A 14 35.16 -12.41 -13.11
CA SER A 14 35.12 -13.32 -14.27
C SER A 14 34.10 -14.47 -14.11
N SER A 15 33.29 -14.48 -13.04
CA SER A 15 32.47 -15.63 -12.64
C SER A 15 31.36 -16.01 -13.63
N ILE A 16 30.97 -15.08 -14.51
CA ILE A 16 29.97 -15.28 -15.57
C ILE A 16 30.58 -14.96 -16.93
N GLN A 17 31.68 -15.62 -17.32
CA GLN A 17 32.05 -15.63 -18.73
C GLN A 17 30.92 -16.30 -19.53
N LYS A 18 30.43 -15.63 -20.59
CA LYS A 18 29.44 -16.17 -21.54
C LYS A 18 29.91 -17.46 -22.26
N TYR A 19 31.20 -17.78 -22.14
CA TYR A 19 31.84 -18.91 -22.81
C TYR A 19 32.72 -19.66 -21.81
N SER A 20 32.20 -20.72 -21.22
CA SER A 20 33.00 -21.79 -20.60
C SER A 20 32.58 -23.10 -21.25
N ALA A 21 33.55 -23.85 -21.78
CA ALA A 21 33.32 -25.11 -22.49
C ALA A 21 32.69 -26.21 -21.61
N ASN A 22 32.67 -26.01 -20.29
CA ASN A 22 32.21 -26.99 -19.30
C ASN A 22 30.78 -26.71 -18.78
N ARG A 23 30.06 -25.72 -19.32
CA ARG A 23 28.70 -25.40 -18.88
C ARG A 23 27.65 -26.19 -19.67
N ILE A 24 26.83 -26.94 -18.95
CA ILE A 24 25.70 -27.69 -19.53
C ILE A 24 24.58 -26.75 -19.99
N GLN A 25 24.37 -25.65 -19.28
CA GLN A 25 23.43 -24.60 -19.65
C GLN A 25 24.07 -23.24 -19.43
N LEU A 26 24.11 -22.41 -20.46
CA LEU A 26 24.56 -21.03 -20.30
C LEU A 26 23.55 -20.24 -19.45
N PRO A 27 24.02 -19.27 -18.63
CA PRO A 27 23.15 -18.29 -18.01
C PRO A 27 22.27 -17.62 -19.07
N ILE A 28 20.97 -17.53 -18.81
CA ILE A 28 20.07 -16.75 -19.65
C ILE A 28 19.92 -15.35 -19.08
N VAL A 29 19.76 -14.36 -19.96
CA VAL A 29 19.31 -13.03 -19.54
C VAL A 29 17.80 -13.09 -19.36
N LEU A 30 17.32 -12.64 -18.21
CA LEU A 30 15.90 -12.49 -17.96
C LEU A 30 15.44 -11.20 -18.64
N ASP A 31 14.89 -11.29 -19.85
CA ASP A 31 14.26 -10.17 -20.54
C ASP A 31 12.74 -10.39 -20.58
N PHE A 32 12.02 -9.74 -19.67
CA PHE A 32 10.56 -9.83 -19.60
C PHE A 32 9.84 -8.90 -20.58
N GLN A 33 10.57 -8.04 -21.30
CA GLN A 33 10.00 -6.99 -22.15
C GLN A 33 9.86 -7.48 -23.58
N SER A 34 10.91 -8.09 -24.15
CA SER A 34 10.87 -8.58 -25.54
C SER A 34 10.21 -9.96 -25.66
N ASP A 35 9.56 -10.22 -26.80
CA ASP A 35 8.91 -11.52 -27.04
C ASP A 35 9.93 -12.66 -27.14
N LYS A 36 11.12 -12.38 -27.68
CA LYS A 36 12.23 -13.33 -27.69
C LYS A 36 12.71 -13.65 -26.26
N GLY A 37 12.88 -12.63 -25.42
CA GLY A 37 13.27 -12.79 -24.02
C GLY A 37 12.26 -13.61 -23.23
N LYS A 38 10.96 -13.31 -23.38
CA LYS A 38 9.87 -14.10 -22.77
C LYS A 38 9.92 -15.57 -23.21
N GLU A 39 10.16 -15.83 -24.49
CA GLU A 39 10.30 -17.19 -25.00
C GLU A 39 11.54 -17.91 -24.45
N GLU A 40 12.66 -17.20 -24.29
CA GLU A 40 13.87 -17.74 -23.64
C GLU A 40 13.63 -18.09 -22.16
N ILE A 41 12.93 -17.22 -21.42
CA ILE A 41 12.54 -17.44 -20.01
C ILE A 41 11.61 -18.65 -19.90
N ARG A 42 10.59 -18.72 -20.74
CA ARG A 42 9.64 -19.84 -20.81
C ARG A 42 10.34 -21.16 -21.12
N ASN A 43 11.28 -21.16 -22.07
CA ASN A 43 12.06 -22.34 -22.40
C ASN A 43 13.02 -22.74 -21.29
N TRP A 44 13.63 -21.77 -20.60
CA TRP A 44 14.43 -22.04 -19.41
C TRP A 44 13.57 -22.64 -18.30
N TYR A 45 12.40 -22.07 -17.99
CA TYR A 45 11.49 -22.54 -16.95
C TYR A 45 11.01 -23.98 -17.23
N ARG A 46 10.58 -24.28 -18.47
CA ARG A 46 10.11 -25.62 -18.87
C ARG A 46 11.18 -26.70 -18.84
N LYS A 47 12.45 -26.33 -18.94
CA LYS A 47 13.59 -27.25 -18.83
C LYS A 47 13.94 -27.57 -17.38
N GLN A 48 13.36 -26.87 -16.40
CA GLN A 48 13.62 -27.17 -15.01
C GLN A 48 12.95 -28.50 -14.64
N PRO A 49 13.67 -29.45 -14.05
CA PRO A 49 13.14 -30.76 -13.69
C PRO A 49 12.02 -30.70 -12.64
N THR A 50 11.99 -29.62 -11.88
CA THR A 50 10.95 -29.24 -10.93
C THR A 50 10.96 -27.71 -10.86
N THR A 51 9.85 -27.12 -10.44
CA THR A 51 9.76 -25.67 -10.19
C THR A 51 9.63 -25.38 -8.71
N ARG A 52 9.39 -26.39 -7.88
CA ARG A 52 9.28 -26.24 -6.42
C ARG A 52 10.67 -26.09 -5.81
N PHE A 53 10.81 -25.15 -4.89
CA PHE A 53 12.05 -24.92 -4.17
C PHE A 53 11.86 -25.12 -2.66
N THR A 54 12.94 -25.50 -2.00
CA THR A 54 13.00 -25.85 -0.57
C THR A 54 13.53 -24.70 0.29
N HIS A 55 14.36 -23.84 -0.29
CA HIS A 55 14.86 -22.63 0.33
C HIS A 55 15.60 -21.80 -0.70
N ILE A 56 15.85 -20.55 -0.32
CA ILE A 56 16.76 -19.67 -1.03
C ILE A 56 17.92 -19.27 -0.11
N GLU A 57 19.05 -18.96 -0.73
CA GLU A 57 20.24 -18.47 -0.04
C GLU A 57 20.66 -17.13 -0.63
N HIS A 58 20.94 -16.18 0.25
CA HIS A 58 21.66 -14.96 -0.08
C HIS A 58 23.15 -15.25 0.06
N ARG A 59 23.91 -15.04 -1.02
CA ARG A 59 25.34 -15.35 -1.05
C ARG A 59 26.14 -14.18 -1.61
N LYS A 60 27.44 -14.19 -1.32
CA LYS A 60 28.38 -13.16 -1.75
C LYS A 60 29.66 -13.77 -2.30
N GLU A 61 30.10 -13.29 -3.45
CA GLU A 61 31.41 -13.68 -4.01
C GLU A 61 32.53 -13.18 -3.09
N THR A 62 33.40 -14.10 -2.68
CA THR A 62 34.60 -13.84 -1.86
C THR A 62 35.79 -13.44 -2.72
N THR A 63 35.76 -13.82 -4.01
CA THR A 63 36.78 -13.51 -5.01
C THR A 63 36.44 -12.23 -5.77
N GLY A 64 37.39 -11.31 -5.88
CA GLY A 64 37.24 -10.04 -6.62
C GLY A 64 37.30 -8.81 -5.71
N ARG A 65 37.47 -7.62 -6.30
CA ARG A 65 37.57 -6.35 -5.53
C ARG A 65 36.23 -5.87 -4.99
N PHE A 66 35.13 -6.29 -5.63
CA PHE A 66 33.77 -5.95 -5.23
C PHE A 66 33.00 -7.26 -5.05
N GLY A 67 32.66 -7.56 -3.79
CA GLY A 67 31.96 -8.78 -3.43
C GLY A 67 30.52 -8.73 -3.95
N HIS A 68 30.30 -9.29 -5.13
CA HIS A 68 29.00 -9.34 -5.78
C HIS A 68 28.05 -10.24 -5.01
N GLU A 69 26.83 -9.77 -4.74
CA GLU A 69 25.80 -10.56 -4.07
C GLU A 69 24.80 -11.13 -5.07
N PHE A 70 24.35 -12.35 -4.80
CA PHE A 70 23.43 -13.08 -5.64
C PHE A 70 22.51 -13.97 -4.79
N VAL A 71 21.44 -14.45 -5.41
CA VAL A 71 20.49 -15.36 -4.76
C VAL A 71 20.55 -16.72 -5.42
N VAL A 72 20.48 -17.75 -4.60
CA VAL A 72 20.46 -19.14 -5.04
C VAL A 72 19.19 -19.78 -4.57
N VAL A 73 18.50 -20.48 -5.47
CA VAL A 73 17.26 -21.20 -5.21
C VAL A 73 17.53 -22.69 -5.29
N HIS A 74 17.29 -23.41 -4.20
CA HIS A 74 17.50 -24.85 -4.11
C HIS A 74 16.21 -25.59 -4.41
N LEU A 75 16.15 -26.25 -5.56
CA LEU A 75 15.00 -27.02 -6.02
C LEU A 75 14.89 -28.37 -5.29
N ASP A 76 13.69 -28.94 -5.23
CA ASP A 76 13.39 -30.18 -4.50
C ASP A 76 14.12 -31.45 -5.01
N ASN A 77 14.82 -31.34 -6.14
CA ASN A 77 15.58 -32.42 -6.76
C ASN A 77 17.10 -32.20 -6.76
N SER A 78 17.62 -31.36 -5.85
CA SER A 78 19.04 -30.95 -5.77
C SER A 78 19.55 -30.08 -6.92
N THR A 79 18.67 -29.59 -7.81
CA THR A 79 19.05 -28.59 -8.82
C THR A 79 19.15 -27.23 -8.15
N VAL A 80 20.14 -26.44 -8.56
CA VAL A 80 20.39 -25.13 -7.99
C VAL A 80 20.22 -24.06 -9.07
N CYS A 81 19.36 -23.08 -8.85
CA CYS A 81 19.19 -21.94 -9.76
C CYS A 81 19.78 -20.68 -9.13
N ARG A 82 20.82 -20.13 -9.75
CA ARG A 82 21.45 -18.87 -9.35
C ARG A 82 20.83 -17.72 -10.12
N PHE A 83 20.52 -16.64 -9.41
CA PHE A 83 19.98 -15.40 -9.94
C PHE A 83 20.93 -14.23 -9.64
N ASP A 84 21.27 -13.48 -10.68
CA ASP A 84 22.19 -12.34 -10.59
C ASP A 84 21.56 -11.09 -11.19
N ARG A 85 21.95 -9.93 -10.67
CA ARG A 85 21.75 -8.63 -11.30
C ARG A 85 23.08 -7.92 -11.50
N ARG A 86 23.38 -7.47 -12.72
CA ARG A 86 24.60 -6.72 -13.03
C ARG A 86 24.30 -5.50 -13.91
N ALA A 87 25.20 -4.54 -13.97
CA ALA A 87 25.20 -3.58 -15.07
C ALA A 87 25.68 -4.28 -16.34
N ARG A 88 25.05 -3.96 -17.48
CA ARG A 88 25.50 -4.41 -18.79
C ARG A 88 26.99 -4.09 -18.98
N GLU A 89 27.75 -5.05 -19.49
CA GLU A 89 29.22 -5.02 -19.44
C GLU A 89 29.84 -3.76 -20.07
N ASP A 90 29.30 -3.34 -21.21
CA ASP A 90 29.68 -2.13 -21.95
C ASP A 90 29.25 -0.82 -21.27
N MET A 91 28.36 -0.86 -20.29
CA MET A 91 27.78 0.32 -19.63
C MET A 91 28.15 0.46 -18.15
N ARG A 92 28.98 -0.42 -17.60
CA ARG A 92 29.34 -0.45 -16.17
C ARG A 92 29.88 0.88 -15.64
N GLY A 93 30.63 1.63 -16.46
CA GLY A 93 31.16 2.94 -16.10
C GLY A 93 30.09 4.01 -15.83
N HIS A 94 28.86 3.80 -16.29
CA HIS A 94 27.74 4.72 -16.09
C HIS A 94 26.89 4.39 -14.86
N ALA A 95 27.18 3.28 -14.16
CA ALA A 95 26.37 2.83 -13.03
C ALA A 95 26.45 3.74 -11.78
N LEU A 96 27.38 4.70 -11.74
CA LEU A 96 27.49 5.71 -10.68
C LEU A 96 26.57 6.93 -10.88
N LYS A 97 25.91 7.04 -12.03
CA LYS A 97 24.93 8.10 -12.27
C LYS A 97 23.67 7.84 -11.43
N ASP A 98 22.97 8.90 -11.07
CA ASP A 98 21.73 8.80 -10.29
C ASP A 98 20.64 8.03 -11.06
N GLU A 99 20.55 8.22 -12.39
CA GLU A 99 19.63 7.47 -13.25
C GLU A 99 20.03 5.98 -13.40
N GLY A 100 21.26 5.63 -13.02
CA GLY A 100 21.85 4.32 -13.24
C GLY A 100 22.14 4.03 -14.72
N THR A 101 22.16 2.74 -15.04
CA THR A 101 22.41 2.22 -16.38
C THR A 101 21.56 0.99 -16.68
N ILE A 102 21.73 0.38 -17.85
CA ILE A 102 21.00 -0.82 -18.23
C ILE A 102 21.39 -1.97 -17.28
N SER A 103 20.37 -2.57 -16.66
CA SER A 103 20.52 -3.77 -15.86
C SER A 103 20.47 -5.02 -16.73
N GLU A 104 21.21 -6.04 -16.32
CA GLU A 104 21.16 -7.39 -16.87
C GLU A 104 20.90 -8.32 -15.68
N ASP A 105 19.65 -8.75 -15.55
CA ASP A 105 19.28 -9.81 -14.62
C ASP A 105 19.42 -11.15 -15.34
N SER A 106 19.92 -12.17 -14.67
CA SER A 106 20.18 -13.47 -15.29
C SER A 106 19.82 -14.63 -14.37
N ALA A 107 19.49 -15.76 -14.99
CA ALA A 107 19.23 -17.02 -14.30
C ALA A 107 20.17 -18.10 -14.84
N HIS A 108 20.78 -18.85 -13.94
CA HIS A 108 21.74 -19.89 -14.28
C HIS A 108 21.43 -21.19 -13.51
N VAL A 109 21.36 -22.31 -14.23
CA VAL A 109 21.16 -23.62 -13.62
C VAL A 109 22.50 -24.26 -13.34
N ILE A 110 22.82 -24.44 -12.06
CA ILE A 110 24.00 -25.13 -11.60
C ILE A 110 23.61 -26.59 -11.36
N THR A 111 24.01 -27.44 -12.29
CA THR A 111 23.79 -28.89 -12.20
C THR A 111 25.00 -29.59 -11.60
N ARG A 112 24.86 -30.86 -11.20
CA ARG A 112 25.98 -31.66 -10.67
C ARG A 112 27.20 -31.72 -11.59
N ALA A 113 26.99 -31.66 -12.89
CA ALA A 113 28.04 -31.75 -13.89
C ALA A 113 28.61 -30.37 -14.30
N ASP A 114 28.06 -29.25 -13.81
CA ASP A 114 28.70 -27.94 -13.89
C ASP A 114 29.70 -27.74 -12.74
N THR A 115 30.84 -28.41 -12.83
CA THR A 115 31.86 -28.45 -11.77
C THR A 115 32.45 -27.08 -11.46
N GLU A 116 32.64 -26.23 -12.46
CA GLU A 116 33.19 -24.86 -12.29
C GLU A 116 32.24 -23.98 -11.49
N SER A 117 30.96 -23.93 -11.87
CA SER A 117 30.00 -23.07 -11.20
C SER A 117 29.66 -23.58 -9.80
N LYS A 118 29.71 -24.90 -9.60
CA LYS A 118 29.62 -25.51 -8.26
C LYS A 118 30.78 -25.09 -7.36
N ALA A 119 32.02 -25.21 -7.84
CA ALA A 119 33.19 -24.80 -7.06
C ALA A 119 33.11 -23.32 -6.66
N ARG A 120 32.72 -22.45 -7.59
CA ARG A 120 32.50 -21.01 -7.29
C ARG A 120 31.37 -20.77 -6.30
N LEU A 121 30.30 -21.56 -6.35
CA LEU A 121 29.22 -21.49 -5.37
C LEU A 121 29.71 -21.92 -3.99
N GLU A 122 30.51 -22.98 -3.90
CA GLU A 122 31.10 -23.48 -2.66
C GLU A 122 32.11 -22.49 -2.05
N GLU A 123 32.88 -21.77 -2.88
CA GLU A 123 33.81 -20.71 -2.44
C GLU A 123 33.10 -19.42 -1.99
N SER A 124 31.85 -19.22 -2.38
CA SER A 124 31.09 -18.02 -2.03
C SER A 124 30.65 -18.01 -0.57
N GLU A 125 30.62 -16.82 0.03
CA GLU A 125 30.17 -16.60 1.41
C GLU A 125 28.65 -16.77 1.49
N PHE A 126 28.20 -17.65 2.38
CA PHE A 126 26.79 -17.76 2.76
C PHE A 126 26.43 -16.64 3.73
N LEU A 127 25.43 -15.82 3.39
CA LEU A 127 25.01 -14.69 4.23
C LEU A 127 23.78 -15.04 5.08
N ILE A 128 22.72 -15.57 4.45
CA ILE A 128 21.49 -16.00 5.12
C ILE A 128 20.66 -16.90 4.20
N SER A 129 19.80 -17.74 4.78
CA SER A 129 18.76 -18.45 4.04
C SER A 129 17.37 -18.00 4.47
N ALA A 130 16.45 -18.03 3.51
CA ALA A 130 15.02 -17.98 3.76
C ALA A 130 14.42 -19.31 3.33
N LEU A 131 13.53 -19.86 4.15
CA LEU A 131 12.86 -21.12 3.83
C LEU A 131 12.05 -20.97 2.54
N GLY A 132 11.86 -22.09 1.85
CA GLY A 132 10.94 -22.25 0.73
C GLY A 132 10.10 -23.49 0.99
N GLY A 133 8.84 -23.50 0.63
CA GLY A 133 8.02 -24.69 0.88
C GLY A 133 6.53 -24.50 0.78
N GLY A 134 6.08 -23.29 0.43
CA GLY A 134 4.69 -23.02 0.10
C GLY A 134 4.24 -23.61 -1.24
N GLU A 135 3.08 -23.14 -1.70
CA GLU A 135 2.50 -23.51 -3.01
C GLU A 135 3.26 -22.88 -4.19
N HIS A 136 4.21 -21.98 -3.92
CA HIS A 136 4.88 -21.16 -4.91
C HIS A 136 6.20 -21.80 -5.36
N GLY A 137 6.37 -21.95 -6.68
CA GLY A 137 7.60 -22.38 -7.30
C GLY A 137 8.41 -21.22 -7.89
N LEU A 138 9.32 -21.57 -8.80
CA LEU A 138 10.18 -20.66 -9.55
C LEU A 138 9.40 -19.55 -10.27
N GLU A 139 8.13 -19.77 -10.60
CA GLU A 139 7.27 -18.75 -11.21
C GLU A 139 7.15 -17.50 -10.32
N PHE A 140 7.15 -17.67 -9.00
CA PHE A 140 7.08 -16.55 -8.08
C PHE A 140 8.39 -15.76 -8.03
N ILE A 141 9.54 -16.44 -8.06
CA ILE A 141 10.86 -15.81 -8.19
C ILE A 141 10.91 -14.97 -9.47
N LEU A 142 10.45 -15.54 -10.59
CA LEU A 142 10.38 -14.84 -11.87
C LEU A 142 9.41 -13.66 -11.85
N ALA A 143 8.27 -13.75 -11.14
CA ALA A 143 7.36 -12.63 -10.94
C ALA A 143 8.04 -11.49 -10.19
N VAL A 144 8.82 -11.77 -9.14
CA VAL A 144 9.59 -10.74 -8.43
C VAL A 144 10.65 -10.10 -9.35
N CYS A 145 11.39 -10.90 -10.12
CA CYS A 145 12.34 -10.36 -11.12
C CYS A 145 11.65 -9.49 -12.17
N CYS A 146 10.48 -9.90 -12.68
CA CYS A 146 9.68 -9.10 -13.59
C CYS A 146 9.20 -7.80 -12.94
N GLY A 147 8.82 -7.84 -11.66
CA GLY A 147 8.46 -6.68 -10.86
C GLY A 147 9.62 -5.68 -10.74
N ILE A 148 10.84 -6.16 -10.49
CA ILE A 148 12.06 -5.33 -10.48
C ILE A 148 12.28 -4.64 -11.83
N GLN A 149 12.19 -5.37 -12.94
CA GLN A 149 12.40 -4.80 -14.28
C GLN A 149 11.30 -3.87 -14.76
N SER A 150 10.09 -4.01 -14.21
CA SER A 150 8.95 -3.16 -14.57
C SER A 150 8.86 -1.92 -13.66
N HIS A 151 9.56 -1.92 -12.52
CA HIS A 151 9.54 -0.81 -11.59
C HIS A 151 10.22 0.43 -12.21
N PRO A 152 9.62 1.64 -12.09
CA PRO A 152 10.09 2.85 -12.78
C PRO A 152 11.57 3.17 -12.56
N GLU A 153 12.07 2.97 -11.34
CA GLU A 153 13.46 3.24 -10.98
C GLU A 153 14.33 1.97 -10.91
N ALA A 154 13.90 0.94 -10.17
CA ALA A 154 14.61 -0.32 -10.00
C ALA A 154 14.82 -1.14 -11.28
N LYS A 155 14.21 -0.76 -12.42
CA LYS A 155 14.59 -1.33 -13.73
C LYS A 155 16.03 -1.01 -14.15
N SER A 156 16.58 0.12 -13.68
CA SER A 156 17.96 0.53 -13.96
C SER A 156 18.94 -0.04 -12.92
N TYR A 157 20.15 -0.36 -13.35
CA TYR A 157 21.25 -0.69 -12.45
C TYR A 157 21.94 0.57 -11.97
N SER A 158 21.86 0.86 -10.68
CA SER A 158 22.61 1.96 -10.04
C SER A 158 23.44 1.40 -8.89
N LEU A 159 24.74 1.71 -8.86
CA LEU A 159 25.60 1.34 -7.75
C LEU A 159 25.16 1.97 -6.42
N LEU A 160 24.41 3.07 -6.47
CA LEU A 160 23.97 3.83 -5.31
C LEU A 160 22.69 3.28 -4.68
N HIS A 161 21.81 2.65 -5.46
CA HIS A 161 20.46 2.28 -5.01
C HIS A 161 19.99 0.89 -5.48
N TYR A 162 20.07 0.59 -6.77
CA TYR A 162 19.40 -0.56 -7.42
C TYR A 162 20.42 -1.55 -8.03
N ASN A 163 21.41 -1.93 -7.23
CA ASN A 163 22.51 -2.83 -7.61
C ASN A 163 22.20 -4.31 -7.24
N CYS A 164 23.22 -5.17 -7.29
CA CYS A 164 23.12 -6.58 -6.91
C CYS A 164 22.73 -6.81 -5.44
N TYR A 165 23.05 -5.88 -4.55
CA TYR A 165 22.62 -5.93 -3.15
C TYR A 165 21.10 -5.74 -3.06
N PHE A 166 20.57 -4.66 -3.65
CA PHE A 166 19.13 -4.40 -3.68
C PHE A 166 18.35 -5.57 -4.27
N PHE A 167 18.81 -6.12 -5.40
CA PHE A 167 18.19 -7.30 -6.01
C PHE A 167 18.12 -8.48 -5.06
N SER A 168 19.23 -8.82 -4.41
CA SER A 168 19.31 -9.93 -3.47
C SER A 168 18.44 -9.70 -2.24
N TRP A 169 18.48 -8.50 -1.68
CA TRP A 169 17.66 -8.12 -0.53
C TRP A 169 16.16 -8.18 -0.86
N THR A 170 15.77 -7.73 -2.05
CA THR A 170 14.38 -7.74 -2.51
C THR A 170 13.84 -9.17 -2.58
N LEU A 171 14.54 -10.06 -3.29
CA LEU A 171 14.14 -11.46 -3.41
C LEU A 171 14.06 -12.13 -2.03
N VAL A 172 15.10 -11.98 -1.21
CA VAL A 172 15.17 -12.68 0.08
C VAL A 172 14.09 -12.18 1.05
N THR A 173 13.85 -10.87 1.09
CA THR A 173 12.81 -10.28 1.94
C THR A 173 11.42 -10.70 1.51
N ILE A 174 11.13 -10.65 0.21
CA ILE A 174 9.82 -11.02 -0.33
C ILE A 174 9.52 -12.50 -0.11
N ILE A 175 10.51 -13.39 -0.30
CA ILE A 175 10.32 -14.83 -0.12
C ILE A 175 10.20 -15.20 1.36
N ASP A 176 11.02 -14.63 2.25
CA ASP A 176 10.85 -14.81 3.71
C ASP A 176 9.48 -14.30 4.18
N HIS A 177 9.04 -13.17 3.63
CA HIS A 177 7.72 -12.61 3.90
C HIS A 177 6.61 -13.56 3.49
N LEU A 178 6.62 -14.05 2.25
CA LEU A 178 5.62 -14.97 1.70
C LEU A 178 5.45 -16.24 2.56
N GLU A 179 6.55 -16.85 2.99
CA GLU A 179 6.51 -18.10 3.77
C GLU A 179 6.05 -17.88 5.22
N ARG A 180 6.36 -16.71 5.80
CA ARG A 180 5.92 -16.35 7.16
C ARG A 180 4.47 -15.91 7.25
N GLN A 181 3.74 -15.75 6.14
CA GLN A 181 2.34 -15.28 6.13
C GLN A 181 1.34 -16.26 6.76
N ARG A 182 1.76 -17.43 7.25
CA ARG A 182 0.86 -18.41 7.89
C ARG A 182 0.54 -18.06 9.36
N GLY A 183 -0.33 -17.07 9.56
CA GLY A 183 -1.42 -17.17 10.55
C GLY A 183 -1.31 -16.47 11.92
N VAL A 184 -0.17 -15.90 12.34
CA VAL A 184 -0.03 -15.41 13.74
C VAL A 184 -0.29 -13.90 13.92
N GLU A 185 0.03 -13.07 12.93
CA GLU A 185 0.07 -11.60 13.12
C GLU A 185 -1.28 -10.91 12.93
N SER A 186 -2.20 -11.53 12.19
CA SER A 186 -3.53 -10.97 11.92
C SER A 186 -4.34 -10.71 13.19
N LYS A 187 -4.19 -11.52 14.24
CA LYS A 187 -5.00 -11.38 15.46
C LYS A 187 -4.66 -10.14 16.29
N ALA A 188 -3.36 -9.87 16.49
CA ALA A 188 -2.91 -8.69 17.24
C ALA A 188 -3.25 -7.39 16.49
N ILE A 189 -3.05 -7.40 15.17
CA ILE A 189 -3.42 -6.30 14.28
C ILE A 189 -4.93 -6.08 14.31
N ARG A 190 -5.73 -7.15 14.24
CA ARG A 190 -7.20 -7.06 14.34
C ARG A 190 -7.68 -6.51 15.68
N GLN A 191 -7.01 -6.83 16.79
CA GLN A 191 -7.36 -6.30 18.10
C GLN A 191 -7.04 -4.80 18.20
N SER A 192 -5.85 -4.40 17.74
CA SER A 192 -5.46 -2.98 17.67
C SER A 192 -6.38 -2.19 16.74
N ALA A 193 -6.76 -2.78 15.59
CA ALA A 193 -7.77 -2.23 14.68
C ALA A 193 -9.07 -1.95 15.41
N HIS A 194 -9.60 -2.96 16.10
CA HIS A 194 -10.89 -2.85 16.76
C HIS A 194 -10.93 -1.73 17.82
N THR A 195 -9.88 -1.61 18.64
CA THR A 195 -9.75 -0.52 19.62
C THR A 195 -9.70 0.85 18.95
N TRP A 196 -8.98 0.95 17.84
CA TRP A 196 -8.86 2.20 17.09
C TRP A 196 -10.18 2.61 16.41
N ILE A 197 -10.90 1.63 15.82
CA ILE A 197 -12.24 1.82 15.25
C ILE A 197 -13.19 2.38 16.30
N TYR A 198 -13.21 1.77 17.49
CA TYR A 198 -14.05 2.21 18.58
C TYR A 198 -13.75 3.66 19.01
N GLY A 199 -12.46 4.04 19.03
CA GLY A 199 -12.01 5.42 19.27
C GLY A 199 -12.57 6.41 18.24
N PHE A 200 -12.47 6.09 16.95
CA PHE A 200 -13.04 6.91 15.87
C PHE A 200 -14.56 7.09 16.01
N CYS A 201 -15.29 5.99 16.21
CA CYS A 201 -16.75 6.02 16.38
C CYS A 201 -17.16 6.92 17.56
N ASN A 202 -16.42 6.88 18.68
CA ASN A 202 -16.66 7.75 19.83
C ASN A 202 -16.35 9.24 19.56
N MET A 203 -15.34 9.55 18.75
CA MET A 203 -15.06 10.93 18.35
C MET A 203 -16.15 11.51 17.45
N SER A 204 -16.56 10.75 16.44
CA SER A 204 -17.60 11.16 15.48
C SER A 204 -18.96 11.44 16.15
N THR A 205 -19.26 10.73 17.24
CA THR A 205 -20.47 10.94 18.05
C THR A 205 -20.35 12.10 19.05
N ARG A 206 -19.16 12.38 19.59
CA ARG A 206 -18.94 13.51 20.50
C ARG A 206 -18.94 14.87 19.78
N GLU A 207 -18.34 14.94 18.60
CA GLU A 207 -18.30 16.19 17.83
C GLU A 207 -19.67 16.65 17.33
N THR A 208 -20.58 15.72 17.07
CA THR A 208 -21.97 16.01 16.70
C THR A 208 -22.74 16.60 17.89
N VAL A 209 -22.54 16.05 19.10
CA VAL A 209 -23.09 16.59 20.35
C VAL A 209 -22.56 18.00 20.64
N VAL A 210 -21.24 18.22 20.48
CA VAL A 210 -20.62 19.54 20.70
C VAL A 210 -21.04 20.55 19.64
N SER A 211 -21.30 20.16 18.39
CA SER A 211 -21.87 21.10 17.42
C SER A 211 -23.33 21.48 17.64
N GLY A 212 -24.05 20.77 18.50
CA GLY A 212 -25.35 21.20 19.01
C GLY A 212 -25.24 22.22 20.15
N ILE A 213 -24.05 22.41 20.74
CA ILE A 213 -23.81 23.25 21.92
C ILE A 213 -22.50 24.03 21.69
N HIS A 214 -22.58 25.24 21.14
CA HIS A 214 -21.42 26.12 20.99
C HIS A 214 -20.68 26.34 22.33
N ARG A 215 -19.37 25.98 22.42
CA ARG A 215 -18.24 26.88 22.77
C ARG A 215 -16.90 26.17 23.04
N GLU A 216 -15.86 26.78 22.48
CA GLU A 216 -14.49 27.06 22.98
C GLU A 216 -13.67 25.97 23.73
N GLY A 217 -12.63 25.50 23.03
CA GLY A 217 -11.23 25.68 23.44
C GLY A 217 -10.71 24.97 24.70
N ARG A 218 -10.14 23.76 24.54
CA ARG A 218 -8.88 23.26 25.16
C ARG A 218 -8.62 21.80 24.80
N SER A 219 -7.36 21.38 24.91
CA SER A 219 -6.80 20.10 24.43
C SER A 219 -7.47 18.84 25.02
N PHE A 220 -7.55 17.81 24.17
CA PHE A 220 -8.49 16.69 24.25
C PHE A 220 -8.07 15.54 25.20
N TRP A 221 -6.79 15.37 25.48
CA TRP A 221 -6.28 14.15 26.14
C TRP A 221 -6.22 14.19 27.69
N GLY A 222 -6.44 15.34 28.32
CA GLY A 222 -6.38 15.48 29.79
C GLY A 222 -7.58 14.96 30.58
N ARG A 223 -8.59 14.36 29.94
CA ARG A 223 -9.90 14.06 30.56
C ARG A 223 -10.35 12.59 30.50
N LEU A 224 -9.42 11.64 30.47
CA LEU A 224 -9.76 10.20 30.41
C LEU A 224 -9.64 9.43 31.72
N ILE A 225 -9.62 10.10 32.88
CA ILE A 225 -9.82 9.42 34.16
C ILE A 225 -10.84 10.23 34.97
N HIS A 226 -12.11 9.83 34.87
CA HIS A 226 -13.09 9.70 35.98
C HIS A 226 -14.50 9.40 35.42
N PRO A 227 -15.16 8.32 35.87
CA PRO A 227 -16.54 8.03 35.51
C PRO A 227 -17.48 8.78 36.47
N GLY A 228 -18.12 9.84 35.99
CA GLY A 228 -19.15 10.57 36.72
C GLY A 228 -20.38 10.78 35.86
N ARG A 229 -21.42 9.98 36.09
CA ARG A 229 -22.79 10.26 35.64
C ARG A 229 -23.23 11.61 36.22
N SER A 230 -23.85 12.46 35.40
CA SER A 230 -24.89 13.35 35.92
C SER A 230 -26.01 13.51 34.90
N THR A 231 -27.20 13.19 35.37
CA THR A 231 -28.52 13.43 34.79
C THR A 231 -28.92 14.91 34.89
N ILE A 232 -30.04 15.26 34.24
CA ILE A 232 -30.79 16.54 34.20
C ILE A 232 -30.51 17.33 32.90
N GLY A 233 -31.49 17.70 32.07
CA GLY A 233 -32.94 17.60 32.18
C GLY A 233 -33.60 17.78 30.81
N ALA A 234 -34.77 17.16 30.66
CA ALA A 234 -35.67 17.33 29.53
C ALA A 234 -36.31 18.71 29.55
N ASN A 235 -36.42 19.34 28.37
CA ASN A 235 -37.58 20.08 27.85
C ASN A 235 -37.14 21.15 26.84
N SER A 236 -37.43 20.92 25.56
CA SER A 236 -37.86 21.93 24.58
C SER A 236 -38.05 21.28 23.22
N GLU A 237 -39.16 20.56 23.07
CA GLU A 237 -39.74 20.27 21.75
C GLU A 237 -40.66 21.45 21.37
N SER A 238 -40.29 22.22 20.35
CA SER A 238 -41.25 23.06 19.64
C SER A 238 -40.86 23.21 18.17
N HIS A 239 -41.78 22.73 17.32
CA HIS A 239 -41.89 22.92 15.87
C HIS A 239 -40.95 22.12 14.95
N GLN A 240 -41.28 20.84 14.74
CA GLN A 240 -40.79 20.05 13.61
C GLN A 240 -41.70 20.20 12.39
N GLY A 241 -41.18 20.81 11.32
CA GLY A 241 -41.59 20.51 9.94
C GLY A 241 -41.16 19.08 9.55
N PRO A 242 -41.51 18.60 8.34
CA PRO A 242 -41.35 17.19 7.97
C PRO A 242 -39.90 16.74 8.17
N SER A 243 -39.73 15.78 9.08
CA SER A 243 -38.50 15.17 9.56
C SER A 243 -37.38 15.16 8.50
N ILE A 244 -36.45 16.12 8.60
CA ILE A 244 -35.19 16.09 7.86
C ILE A 244 -34.39 14.94 8.47
N LEU A 245 -34.23 13.87 7.72
CA LEU A 245 -33.37 12.75 8.09
C LEU A 245 -31.98 13.28 8.50
N PRO A 246 -31.42 12.90 9.65
CA PRO A 246 -30.11 13.38 10.07
C PRO A 246 -29.05 12.82 9.13
N VAL A 247 -28.56 13.64 8.20
CA VAL A 247 -27.47 13.34 7.26
C VAL A 247 -26.27 12.67 7.96
N ASP A 248 -25.98 13.10 9.19
CA ASP A 248 -24.94 12.57 10.05
C ASP A 248 -25.04 11.06 10.27
N ASP A 249 -26.26 10.50 10.39
CA ASP A 249 -26.45 9.08 10.61
C ASP A 249 -26.18 8.26 9.35
N TYR A 250 -26.53 8.79 8.18
CA TYR A 250 -26.24 8.15 6.90
C TYR A 250 -24.75 8.15 6.60
N ILE A 251 -24.08 9.29 6.79
CA ILE A 251 -22.63 9.40 6.62
C ILE A 251 -21.93 8.44 7.58
N ARG A 252 -22.27 8.45 8.88
CA ARG A 252 -21.65 7.54 9.86
C ARG A 252 -21.91 6.07 9.57
N LYS A 253 -23.12 5.72 9.14
CA LYS A 253 -23.47 4.35 8.74
C LYS A 253 -22.64 3.90 7.54
N GLY A 254 -22.53 4.73 6.50
CA GLY A 254 -21.69 4.44 5.34
C GLY A 254 -20.22 4.27 5.71
N MET A 255 -19.68 5.18 6.54
CA MET A 255 -18.32 5.07 7.07
C MET A 255 -18.12 3.78 7.86
N ASN A 256 -19.04 3.43 8.77
CA ASN A 256 -18.95 2.21 9.57
C ASN A 256 -18.99 0.93 8.71
N VAL A 257 -19.78 0.93 7.63
CA VAL A 257 -19.85 -0.22 6.70
C VAL A 257 -18.53 -0.40 5.98
N GLU A 258 -18.07 0.62 5.24
CA GLU A 258 -16.82 0.54 4.46
C GLU A 258 -15.61 0.25 5.36
N PHE A 259 -15.59 0.85 6.54
CA PHE A 259 -14.50 0.67 7.48
C PHE A 259 -14.50 -0.74 8.08
N ARG A 260 -15.66 -1.29 8.43
CA ARG A 260 -15.78 -2.70 8.88
C ARG A 260 -15.40 -3.66 7.76
N ASP A 261 -15.81 -3.38 6.54
CA ASP A 261 -15.54 -4.25 5.39
C ASP A 261 -14.03 -4.24 5.06
N MET A 262 -13.38 -3.08 5.04
CA MET A 262 -11.92 -2.95 4.98
C MET A 262 -11.22 -3.77 6.10
N PHE A 263 -11.72 -3.73 7.33
CA PHE A 263 -11.15 -4.50 8.43
C PHE A 263 -11.44 -6.00 8.39
N SER A 264 -12.53 -6.41 7.74
CA SER A 264 -12.79 -7.81 7.45
C SER A 264 -11.79 -8.37 6.43
N GLU A 265 -11.28 -7.51 5.54
CA GLU A 265 -10.21 -7.82 4.60
C GLU A 265 -8.80 -7.61 5.15
N LEU A 266 -8.65 -7.07 6.37
CA LEU A 266 -7.36 -6.75 6.99
C LEU A 266 -6.37 -7.92 7.00
N TYR A 267 -6.89 -9.16 7.09
CA TYR A 267 -6.08 -10.39 6.99
C TYR A 267 -5.25 -10.42 5.70
N TRP A 268 -5.89 -10.19 4.55
CA TRP A 268 -5.25 -10.20 3.22
C TRP A 268 -4.48 -8.93 2.90
N ILE A 269 -4.81 -7.86 3.62
CA ILE A 269 -4.33 -6.52 3.34
C ILE A 269 -3.01 -6.24 4.09
N VAL A 270 -2.83 -6.78 5.30
CA VAL A 270 -1.53 -6.78 6.01
C VAL A 270 -0.46 -7.57 5.25
N ASP A 271 -0.89 -8.47 4.37
CA ASP A 271 0.01 -9.21 3.49
C ASP A 271 0.68 -8.30 2.45
N GLU A 272 0.11 -7.12 2.16
CA GLU A 272 0.75 -6.09 1.31
C GLU A 272 1.92 -5.37 2.02
N ILE A 273 2.01 -5.43 3.35
CA ILE A 273 3.01 -4.70 4.14
C ILE A 273 4.29 -5.53 4.28
N LEU A 274 5.34 -5.14 3.55
CA LEU A 274 6.63 -5.81 3.59
C LEU A 274 7.50 -5.35 4.77
N PHE A 275 7.44 -4.06 5.14
CA PHE A 275 8.23 -3.49 6.24
C PHE A 275 7.36 -2.86 7.34
N PRO A 276 7.70 -3.03 8.62
CA PRO A 276 6.99 -2.36 9.71
C PRO A 276 6.98 -0.82 9.62
N SER A 277 8.03 -0.22 9.04
CA SER A 277 8.11 1.22 8.80
C SER A 277 6.96 1.76 7.94
N GLN A 278 6.30 0.92 7.17
CA GLN A 278 5.26 1.28 6.21
C GLN A 278 3.85 1.23 6.79
N ILE A 279 3.69 0.66 7.98
CA ILE A 279 2.37 0.45 8.58
C ILE A 279 1.62 1.76 8.73
N SER A 280 2.30 2.81 9.19
CA SER A 280 1.68 4.11 9.44
C SER A 280 1.19 4.77 8.15
N SER A 281 2.01 4.77 7.09
CA SER A 281 1.65 5.34 5.78
C SER A 281 0.58 4.50 5.08
N TRP A 282 0.69 3.17 5.17
CA TRP A 282 -0.26 2.22 4.63
C TRP A 282 -1.64 2.36 5.29
N LEU A 283 -1.69 2.35 6.64
CA LEU A 283 -2.91 2.55 7.42
C LEU A 283 -3.54 3.89 7.07
N ARG A 284 -2.73 4.96 7.06
CA ARG A 284 -3.19 6.29 6.68
C ARG A 284 -3.90 6.25 5.33
N ARG A 285 -3.27 5.70 4.31
CA ARG A 285 -3.83 5.64 2.95
C ARG A 285 -5.13 4.83 2.88
N LYS A 286 -5.16 3.62 3.44
CA LYS A 286 -6.27 2.68 3.27
C LYS A 286 -7.46 3.03 4.18
N VAL A 287 -7.20 3.38 5.43
CA VAL A 287 -8.24 3.89 6.33
C VAL A 287 -8.85 5.17 5.77
N PHE A 288 -8.01 6.13 5.36
CA PHE A 288 -8.49 7.39 4.82
C PHE A 288 -9.44 7.16 3.65
N SER A 289 -9.02 6.31 2.71
CA SER A 289 -9.83 5.94 1.55
C SER A 289 -11.17 5.31 1.97
N ALA A 290 -11.17 4.37 2.91
CA ALA A 290 -12.38 3.69 3.37
C ALA A 290 -13.36 4.66 4.07
N LEU A 291 -12.85 5.54 4.93
CA LEU A 291 -13.66 6.52 5.64
C LEU A 291 -14.23 7.60 4.71
N GLN A 292 -13.43 8.07 3.74
CA GLN A 292 -13.92 9.02 2.73
C GLN A 292 -14.98 8.40 1.83
N GLU A 293 -14.72 7.19 1.32
CA GLU A 293 -15.65 6.49 0.43
C GLU A 293 -16.94 6.14 1.16
N GLY A 294 -16.86 5.64 2.39
CA GLY A 294 -18.03 5.35 3.21
C GLY A 294 -18.85 6.59 3.53
N GLY A 295 -18.20 7.73 3.81
CA GLY A 295 -18.90 9.00 4.00
C GLY A 295 -19.64 9.45 2.73
N ARG A 296 -19.00 9.29 1.57
CA ARG A 296 -19.57 9.61 0.25
C ARG A 296 -20.75 8.71 -0.10
N LEU A 297 -20.65 7.40 0.15
CA LEU A 297 -21.75 6.43 -0.04
C LEU A 297 -22.91 6.70 0.90
N GLY A 298 -22.63 7.06 2.15
CA GLY A 298 -23.63 7.50 3.12
C GLY A 298 -24.39 8.72 2.63
N ALA A 299 -23.68 9.76 2.18
CA ALA A 299 -24.28 10.98 1.62
C ALA A 299 -25.16 10.67 0.38
N ARG A 300 -24.69 9.79 -0.52
CA ARG A 300 -25.48 9.34 -1.68
C ARG A 300 -26.75 8.60 -1.28
N THR A 301 -26.67 7.73 -0.28
CA THR A 301 -27.84 6.99 0.24
C THR A 301 -28.87 7.96 0.82
N PHE A 302 -28.43 8.95 1.58
CA PHE A 302 -29.29 10.02 2.08
C PHE A 302 -30.00 10.77 0.95
N LEU A 303 -29.27 11.16 -0.10
CA LEU A 303 -29.85 11.88 -1.24
C LEU A 303 -30.91 11.03 -1.95
N ALA A 304 -30.63 9.75 -2.19
CA ALA A 304 -31.57 8.83 -2.82
C ALA A 304 -32.87 8.67 -2.00
N GLU A 305 -32.76 8.53 -0.67
CA GLU A 305 -33.93 8.42 0.20
C GLU A 305 -34.73 9.72 0.32
N ALA A 306 -34.05 10.87 0.35
CA ALA A 306 -34.70 12.18 0.33
C ALA A 306 -35.47 12.42 -0.99
N GLU A 307 -34.89 12.02 -2.13
CA GLU A 307 -35.55 12.07 -3.43
C GLU A 307 -36.77 11.15 -3.48
N ALA A 308 -36.66 9.91 -3.00
CA ALA A 308 -37.79 8.97 -2.94
C ALA A 308 -38.94 9.49 -2.07
N ARG A 309 -38.64 10.10 -0.92
CA ARG A 309 -39.67 10.72 -0.05
C ARG A 309 -40.35 11.92 -0.71
N SER A 310 -39.59 12.75 -1.42
CA SER A 310 -40.14 13.88 -2.19
C SER A 310 -41.12 13.41 -3.28
N GLN A 311 -40.77 12.33 -4.00
CA GLN A 311 -41.65 11.73 -5.01
C GLN A 311 -42.93 11.11 -4.41
N HIS A 312 -42.86 10.57 -3.19
CA HIS A 312 -44.03 10.05 -2.48
C HIS A 312 -44.98 11.16 -1.99
N ILE A 313 -44.44 12.30 -1.53
CA ILE A 313 -45.25 13.45 -1.08
C ILE A 313 -45.99 14.09 -2.25
N SER A 314 -45.34 14.20 -3.42
CA SER A 314 -45.95 14.73 -4.64
C SER A 314 -47.09 13.86 -5.21
N LYS A 315 -47.29 12.63 -4.72
CA LYS A 315 -48.29 11.68 -5.20
C LYS A 315 -49.51 11.52 -4.28
N ARG A 316 -49.60 12.25 -3.16
CA ARG A 316 -50.84 12.29 -2.35
C ARG A 316 -51.83 13.26 -2.99
N PRO A 317 -53.09 12.87 -3.27
CA PRO A 317 -54.10 13.81 -3.73
C PRO A 317 -54.40 14.80 -2.61
N THR A 318 -54.28 16.09 -2.90
CA THR A 318 -54.76 17.16 -2.02
C THR A 318 -56.29 17.08 -1.97
N GLN A 319 -56.85 16.56 -0.89
CA GLN A 319 -58.28 16.69 -0.64
C GLN A 319 -58.50 18.11 -0.12
N ILE A 320 -58.89 19.01 -1.03
CA ILE A 320 -59.35 20.35 -0.69
C ILE A 320 -60.80 20.19 -0.23
N ASP A 321 -61.02 20.17 1.09
CA ASP A 321 -62.35 20.38 1.63
C ASP A 321 -62.77 21.82 1.32
N SER A 322 -63.76 21.93 0.44
CA SER A 322 -64.51 23.16 0.20
C SER A 322 -65.56 23.26 1.29
N SER A 323 -65.34 24.16 2.23
CA SER A 323 -66.39 24.62 3.15
C SER A 323 -66.30 26.13 3.21
N GLU A 324 -67.16 26.79 2.44
CA GLU A 324 -67.54 28.19 2.68
C GLU A 324 -68.10 28.33 4.10
N PRO A 325 -67.86 29.49 4.73
CA PRO A 325 -69.01 30.23 5.23
C PRO A 325 -68.99 31.72 4.85
N SER A 326 -70.13 32.13 4.30
CA SER A 326 -70.79 33.44 4.29
C SER A 326 -70.15 34.64 5.02
N LEU A 327 -69.95 35.71 4.23
CA LEU A 327 -70.39 37.10 4.44
C LEU A 327 -70.46 37.68 5.88
N GLY A 328 -69.58 38.65 6.14
CA GLY A 328 -69.98 39.93 6.74
C GLY A 328 -69.12 40.45 7.88
N GLU A 329 -68.09 41.26 7.59
CA GLU A 329 -67.91 42.56 8.26
C GLU A 329 -66.84 43.41 7.58
N LYS A 330 -67.26 44.63 7.18
CA LYS A 330 -66.39 45.70 6.69
C LYS A 330 -65.68 46.34 7.88
N VAL A 331 -64.34 46.26 7.92
CA VAL A 331 -63.53 47.25 8.64
C VAL A 331 -62.56 47.89 7.65
N ARG A 332 -62.81 49.17 7.35
CA ARG A 332 -61.88 50.06 6.64
C ARG A 332 -60.68 50.31 7.55
N PHE A 333 -59.47 50.19 7.01
CA PHE A 333 -58.35 51.03 7.42
C PHE A 333 -57.60 51.55 6.19
N ASN A 334 -57.35 52.86 6.21
CA ASN A 334 -56.76 53.67 5.15
C ASN A 334 -55.26 53.38 4.97
N GLY A 335 -54.76 53.80 3.82
CA GLY A 335 -53.49 53.38 3.25
C GLY A 335 -52.22 53.86 3.95
N SER A 336 -51.13 53.15 3.68
CA SER A 336 -49.83 53.73 3.36
C SER A 336 -48.90 52.65 2.79
N THR A 337 -48.48 52.85 1.54
CA THR A 337 -47.18 52.44 0.96
C THR A 337 -46.70 51.00 1.19
N SER A 338 -46.94 50.18 0.16
CA SER A 338 -46.16 49.01 -0.29
C SER A 338 -44.75 48.89 0.30
N SER A 339 -44.60 48.13 1.38
CA SER A 339 -43.34 47.47 1.69
C SER A 339 -43.19 46.30 0.73
N VAL A 340 -42.31 46.44 -0.27
CA VAL A 340 -41.79 45.31 -1.04
C VAL A 340 -41.03 44.42 -0.05
N VAL A 341 -41.75 43.49 0.58
CA VAL A 341 -41.13 42.38 1.27
C VAL A 341 -40.49 41.54 0.19
N ASN A 342 -39.17 41.53 0.20
CA ASN A 342 -38.32 40.77 -0.71
C ASN A 342 -38.62 39.27 -0.52
N MET A 343 -39.63 38.78 -1.23
CA MET A 343 -40.10 37.39 -1.26
C MET A 343 -39.17 36.52 -2.12
N GLY A 344 -37.86 36.76 -2.06
CA GLY A 344 -36.82 36.07 -2.81
C GLY A 344 -36.22 34.86 -2.10
N TYR A 345 -36.63 34.55 -0.87
CA TYR A 345 -36.06 33.45 -0.06
C TYR A 345 -36.98 32.23 0.12
N ALA A 346 -38.15 32.20 -0.52
CA ALA A 346 -39.16 31.17 -0.24
C ALA A 346 -39.09 29.90 -1.13
N TYR A 347 -38.30 29.88 -2.21
CA TYR A 347 -38.25 28.72 -3.11
C TYR A 347 -36.82 28.34 -3.51
N TRP A 348 -36.05 27.83 -2.54
CA TRP A 348 -34.92 26.98 -2.87
C TRP A 348 -35.42 25.54 -3.07
N PRO A 349 -35.23 24.92 -4.26
CA PRO A 349 -35.65 23.55 -4.52
C PRO A 349 -35.20 22.61 -3.40
N LEU A 350 -36.11 21.79 -2.88
CA LEU A 350 -35.84 20.85 -1.78
C LEU A 350 -34.60 19.99 -2.08
N ARG A 351 -34.44 19.56 -3.35
CA ARG A 351 -33.27 18.84 -3.87
C ARG A 351 -31.95 19.58 -3.57
N GLU A 352 -31.86 20.86 -3.92
CA GLU A 352 -30.63 21.63 -3.73
C GLU A 352 -30.37 21.93 -2.24
N ARG A 353 -31.41 22.04 -1.41
CA ARG A 353 -31.28 22.18 0.06
C ARG A 353 -30.68 20.94 0.69
N VAL A 354 -31.24 19.78 0.33
CA VAL A 354 -30.79 18.44 0.78
C VAL A 354 -29.36 18.16 0.29
N GLN A 355 -29.06 18.51 -0.97
CA GLN A 355 -27.71 18.37 -1.53
C GLN A 355 -26.67 19.22 -0.80
N ARG A 356 -26.93 20.52 -0.60
CA ARG A 356 -26.02 21.39 0.17
C ARG A 356 -25.81 20.90 1.60
N GLN A 357 -26.85 20.37 2.22
CA GLN A 357 -26.76 19.80 3.57
C GLN A 357 -25.83 18.58 3.59
N ALA A 358 -25.95 17.68 2.60
CA ALA A 358 -25.09 16.52 2.44
C ALA A 358 -23.61 16.91 2.19
N GLU A 359 -23.37 17.84 1.27
CA GLU A 359 -22.03 18.32 0.92
C GLU A 359 -21.34 19.02 2.10
N THR A 360 -22.06 19.89 2.82
CA THR A 360 -21.54 20.61 3.98
C THR A 360 -21.13 19.63 5.09
N LYS A 361 -21.96 18.60 5.33
CA LYS A 361 -21.68 17.57 6.32
C LYS A 361 -20.51 16.69 5.89
N LEU A 362 -20.45 16.27 4.63
CA LEU A 362 -19.34 15.48 4.10
C LEU A 362 -17.99 16.23 4.22
N MET A 363 -17.96 17.52 3.90
CA MET A 363 -16.78 18.38 4.10
C MET A 363 -16.33 18.43 5.57
N ARG A 364 -17.28 18.49 6.50
CA ARG A 364 -16.97 18.47 7.93
C ARG A 364 -16.40 17.12 8.38
N TYR A 365 -16.99 16.01 7.94
CA TYR A 365 -16.46 14.67 8.21
C TYR A 365 -15.08 14.48 7.56
N GLY A 366 -14.82 15.06 6.39
CA GLY A 366 -13.49 15.10 5.78
C GLY A 366 -12.43 15.70 6.71
N LYS A 367 -12.69 16.90 7.25
CA LYS A 367 -11.79 17.55 8.22
C LYS A 367 -11.60 16.73 9.51
N LEU A 368 -12.68 16.11 9.99
CA LEU A 368 -12.65 15.21 11.14
C LEU A 368 -11.75 14.00 10.91
N ILE A 369 -11.83 13.39 9.73
CA ILE A 369 -10.95 12.29 9.32
C ILE A 369 -9.50 12.79 9.24
N ASP A 370 -9.24 13.95 8.65
CA ASP A 370 -7.90 14.53 8.56
C ASP A 370 -7.29 14.76 9.95
N THR A 371 -8.04 15.34 10.89
CA THR A 371 -7.61 15.56 12.28
C THR A 371 -7.38 14.24 13.00
N PHE A 372 -8.32 13.30 12.90
CA PHE A 372 -8.17 11.97 13.50
C PHE A 372 -6.91 11.27 13.00
N ILE A 373 -6.61 11.37 11.70
CA ILE A 373 -5.44 10.76 11.10
C ILE A 373 -4.15 11.48 11.53
N ALA A 374 -4.15 12.81 11.55
CA ALA A 374 -3.01 13.60 12.00
C ALA A 374 -2.66 13.28 13.46
N ASP A 375 -3.66 13.22 14.33
CA ASP A 375 -3.48 12.83 15.73
C ASP A 375 -3.11 11.33 15.86
N SER A 376 -3.55 10.49 14.93
CA SER A 376 -3.18 9.08 14.87
C SER A 376 -1.76 8.83 14.35
N SER A 377 -1.06 9.86 13.89
CA SER A 377 0.35 9.72 13.47
C SER A 377 1.28 9.37 14.63
N ASP A 378 0.83 9.62 15.86
CA ASP A 378 1.45 9.19 17.13
C ASP A 378 1.04 7.77 17.58
N VAL A 379 0.36 6.98 16.75
CA VAL A 379 -0.11 5.64 17.14
C VAL A 379 1.05 4.65 17.23
N LYS A 380 1.78 4.77 18.35
CA LYS A 380 2.64 3.76 18.98
C LYS A 380 1.92 2.41 19.09
N MET A 381 0.59 2.40 19.14
CA MET A 381 -0.22 1.18 19.26
C MET A 381 0.04 0.14 18.16
N TRP A 382 0.49 0.56 16.96
CA TRP A 382 0.79 -0.33 15.83
C TRP A 382 2.28 -0.64 15.67
N SER A 383 3.16 0.23 16.17
CA SER A 383 4.59 -0.06 16.30
C SER A 383 4.86 -1.03 17.45
N ASP A 384 4.01 -1.01 18.49
CA ASP A 384 4.09 -1.87 19.67
C ASP A 384 3.37 -3.22 19.47
N VAL A 385 2.58 -3.38 18.39
CA VAL A 385 2.23 -4.72 17.91
C VAL A 385 3.56 -5.39 17.65
N ARG A 386 3.92 -6.35 18.50
CA ARG A 386 5.14 -7.16 18.36
C ARG A 386 5.01 -7.92 17.05
N TRP A 387 5.45 -7.30 15.96
CA TRP A 387 5.61 -7.94 14.67
C TRP A 387 6.61 -9.04 14.88
N SER A 388 6.16 -10.29 14.86
CA SER A 388 7.08 -11.42 14.82
C SER A 388 8.03 -11.27 13.61
N ARG A 389 7.60 -10.56 12.55
CA ARG A 389 8.43 -10.10 11.42
C ARG A 389 9.68 -9.32 11.83
N SER A 390 9.63 -8.38 12.79
CA SER A 390 10.83 -7.64 13.22
C SER A 390 11.83 -8.51 13.99
N SER A 391 11.38 -9.69 14.44
CA SER A 391 12.23 -10.71 15.01
C SER A 391 12.82 -11.68 13.97
N SER A 392 12.35 -11.66 12.71
CA SER A 392 12.88 -12.50 11.63
C SER A 392 14.39 -12.28 11.47
N PRO A 393 15.20 -13.36 11.46
CA PRO A 393 16.63 -13.27 11.16
C PRO A 393 16.89 -12.61 9.80
N VAL A 394 16.04 -12.89 8.80
CA VAL A 394 16.12 -12.29 7.45
C VAL A 394 15.89 -10.79 7.53
N TYR A 395 14.80 -10.37 8.16
CA TYR A 395 14.50 -8.95 8.33
C TYR A 395 15.66 -8.19 9.01
N LYS A 396 16.17 -8.72 10.13
CA LYS A 396 17.30 -8.11 10.87
C LYS A 396 18.58 -8.06 10.03
N HIS A 397 18.85 -9.11 9.27
CA HIS A 397 20.00 -9.19 8.39
C HIS A 397 19.91 -8.12 7.28
N ILE A 398 18.78 -8.07 6.57
CA ILE A 398 18.57 -7.15 5.45
C ILE A 398 18.58 -5.69 5.91
N THR A 399 17.86 -5.36 6.98
CA THR A 399 17.83 -3.98 7.51
C THR A 399 19.21 -3.50 7.95
N ARG A 400 20.01 -4.36 8.61
CA ARG A 400 21.40 -4.05 8.94
C ARG A 400 22.25 -3.81 7.69
N ARG A 401 22.15 -4.69 6.68
CA ARG A 401 22.91 -4.56 5.43
C ARG A 401 22.54 -3.31 4.64
N MET A 402 21.26 -2.96 4.57
CA MET A 402 20.79 -1.72 3.97
C MET A 402 21.38 -0.51 4.70
N ALA A 403 21.34 -0.50 6.04
CA ALA A 403 21.92 0.57 6.83
C ALA A 403 23.43 0.72 6.60
N ASP A 404 24.17 -0.38 6.61
CA ASP A 404 25.62 -0.39 6.38
C ASP A 404 25.96 0.12 4.96
N HIS A 405 25.25 -0.36 3.93
CA HIS A 405 25.46 0.08 2.55
C HIS A 405 25.12 1.56 2.36
N PHE A 406 23.94 2.00 2.78
CA PHE A 406 23.52 3.38 2.56
C PHE A 406 24.28 4.39 3.42
N LYS A 407 24.84 3.96 4.57
CA LYS A 407 25.79 4.79 5.33
C LYS A 407 27.11 4.97 4.59
N GLN A 408 27.59 3.96 3.87
CA GLN A 408 28.75 4.11 2.98
C GLN A 408 28.44 5.07 1.82
N VAL A 409 27.28 4.90 1.18
CA VAL A 409 26.80 5.78 0.10
C VAL A 409 26.70 7.24 0.57
N GLU A 410 26.14 7.49 1.77
CA GLU A 410 26.14 8.82 2.39
C GLU A 410 27.56 9.34 2.66
N GLY A 411 28.48 8.47 3.13
CA GLY A 411 29.88 8.82 3.34
C GLY A 411 30.62 9.26 2.06
N TYR A 412 30.15 8.79 0.89
CA TYR A 412 30.63 9.25 -0.42
C TYR A 412 29.93 10.52 -0.93
N GLY A 413 28.97 11.08 -0.18
CA GLY A 413 28.25 12.30 -0.53
C GLY A 413 26.96 12.09 -1.33
N PHE A 414 26.50 10.85 -1.51
CA PHE A 414 25.33 10.53 -2.35
C PHE A 414 24.04 10.44 -1.53
N GLY A 415 23.57 11.59 -1.03
CA GLY A 415 22.31 11.68 -0.30
C GLY A 415 22.37 11.13 1.13
N LYS A 416 21.23 11.18 1.82
CA LYS A 416 21.11 10.77 3.24
C LYS A 416 20.73 9.30 3.34
N ALA A 417 21.43 8.53 4.17
CA ALA A 417 21.19 7.09 4.31
C ALA A 417 19.73 6.78 4.67
N GLU A 418 19.12 7.57 5.57
CA GLU A 418 17.72 7.43 5.97
C GLU A 418 16.75 7.54 4.78
N ARG A 419 17.01 8.48 3.85
CA ARG A 419 16.17 8.67 2.66
C ARG A 419 16.35 7.50 1.68
N SER A 420 17.57 7.02 1.50
CA SER A 420 17.86 5.89 0.62
C SER A 420 17.28 4.57 1.15
N ILE A 421 17.29 4.36 2.47
CA ILE A 421 16.61 3.23 3.12
C ILE A 421 15.10 3.29 2.85
N LYS A 422 14.46 4.44 3.14
CA LYS A 422 13.02 4.63 2.88
C LYS A 422 12.65 4.40 1.41
N ARG A 423 13.49 4.88 0.49
CA ARG A 423 13.33 4.65 -0.95
C ARG A 423 13.39 3.17 -1.29
N ALA A 424 14.40 2.46 -0.80
CA ALA A 424 14.58 1.04 -1.06
C ALA A 424 13.43 0.19 -0.48
N GLU A 425 13.00 0.45 0.76
CA GLU A 425 11.83 -0.22 1.37
C GLU A 425 10.56 0.01 0.53
N GLY A 426 10.34 1.26 0.09
CA GLY A 426 9.24 1.63 -0.80
C GLY A 426 9.25 0.85 -2.11
N SER A 427 10.38 0.85 -2.82
CA SER A 427 10.52 0.10 -4.08
C SER A 427 10.32 -1.40 -3.91
N MET A 428 10.90 -2.00 -2.86
CA MET A 428 10.70 -3.43 -2.56
C MET A 428 9.21 -3.76 -2.34
N THR A 429 8.44 -2.83 -1.81
CA THR A 429 7.00 -3.02 -1.54
C THR A 429 6.17 -2.87 -2.80
N GLU A 430 6.47 -1.90 -3.65
CA GLU A 430 5.84 -1.79 -4.97
C GLU A 430 6.13 -3.03 -5.83
N ILE A 431 7.35 -3.59 -5.74
CA ILE A 431 7.72 -4.85 -6.39
C ILE A 431 6.93 -6.02 -5.81
N TRP A 432 6.77 -6.09 -4.50
CA TRP A 432 5.96 -7.10 -3.82
C TRP A 432 4.49 -7.04 -4.25
N GLU A 433 3.87 -5.86 -4.23
CA GLU A 433 2.50 -5.64 -4.68
C GLU A 433 2.32 -6.04 -6.14
N SER A 434 3.30 -5.72 -7.01
CA SER A 434 3.33 -6.12 -8.41
C SER A 434 3.41 -7.65 -8.59
N ALA A 435 4.30 -8.32 -7.84
CA ALA A 435 4.42 -9.78 -7.86
C ALA A 435 3.12 -10.46 -7.38
N LEU A 436 2.52 -9.99 -6.30
CA LEU A 436 1.22 -10.48 -5.83
C LEU A 436 0.12 -10.30 -6.88
N ALA A 437 0.05 -9.14 -7.53
CA ALA A 437 -0.94 -8.88 -8.58
C ALA A 437 -0.78 -9.86 -9.74
N MET A 438 0.47 -10.11 -10.17
CA MET A 438 0.78 -11.10 -11.21
C MET A 438 0.34 -12.51 -10.83
N MET A 439 0.46 -12.90 -9.56
CA MET A 439 0.04 -14.23 -9.09
C MET A 439 -1.47 -14.39 -8.90
N LYS A 440 -2.21 -13.30 -8.65
CA LYS A 440 -3.67 -13.32 -8.46
C LYS A 440 -4.42 -13.51 -9.78
N VAL A 441 -3.89 -13.02 -10.90
CA VAL A 441 -4.48 -13.25 -12.22
C VAL A 441 -4.22 -14.71 -12.60
N LYS A 442 -5.24 -15.57 -12.46
CA LYS A 442 -5.15 -17.04 -12.73
C LYS A 442 -4.71 -17.43 -14.16
N SER A 443 -4.43 -16.48 -15.05
CA SER A 443 -3.66 -16.74 -16.26
C SER A 443 -2.22 -17.02 -15.86
N LYS A 444 -1.64 -18.13 -16.33
CA LYS A 444 -0.17 -18.34 -16.25
C LYS A 444 0.52 -17.03 -16.60
N LEU A 445 1.47 -16.61 -15.76
CA LEU A 445 2.24 -15.38 -15.93
C LEU A 445 2.52 -15.17 -17.43
N PRO A 446 2.24 -14.01 -18.03
CA PRO A 446 2.25 -13.86 -19.50
C PRO A 446 3.58 -14.24 -20.17
N PHE A 447 4.66 -14.31 -19.37
CA PHE A 447 6.01 -14.74 -19.76
C PHE A 447 6.33 -16.23 -19.52
N LEU A 448 5.41 -17.05 -19.00
CA LEU A 448 5.51 -18.51 -18.80
C LEU A 448 4.42 -19.25 -19.60
#